data_AF-A0A515ERT2-F1
#
_entry.id   AF-A0A515ERT2-F1
#
_cell.length_a   1.000
_cell.length_b   1.000
_cell.length_c   1.000
_cell.angle_alpha   90.00
_cell.angle_beta   90.00
_cell.angle_gamma   90.00
#
_symmetry.space_group_name_H-M   'P 1'
#
loop_
_entity.id
_entity.type
_entity.pdbx_description
1 polymer ?
#
loop_
_entity_poly.entity_id
_entity_poly.type
_entity_poly.pdbx_seq_one_letter_code
_entity_poly.pdbx_strand_id
1 'polypeptide(L)'
;MKKQIAVLLTCIVLTACGGGGDGGESSSNATSTSAFDSTPFQGTWKRNDGTASGNVANCFNFTTYGGTYGGLNGPIVVTGTTLTNTIEVYSDNTCATYLGKLVRNYSVVFSAGAITGKTTVANALITSTGYSISADGGAGFTLSSVPQTGVVSKQVFDVEGSLMYAGNSSGALDSNGYPTTLQATALYTR
;
A
#
# COMPACT_ATOMS: atom_id res chain seq x y z
N MET A 1 -68.75 2.43 21.61
CA MET A 1 -67.79 2.56 20.50
C MET A 1 -68.22 3.75 19.63
N LYS A 2 -67.32 4.73 19.47
CA LYS A 2 -67.30 5.87 18.51
C LYS A 2 -66.65 7.07 19.22
N LYS A 3 -65.34 7.24 19.01
CA LYS A 3 -64.68 8.54 19.17
C LYS A 3 -64.36 8.99 17.75
N GLN A 4 -65.01 10.06 17.31
CA GLN A 4 -64.75 10.71 16.03
C GLN A 4 -64.34 12.15 16.29
N ILE A 5 -63.20 12.50 15.69
CA ILE A 5 -62.95 13.72 14.90
C ILE A 5 -63.01 15.02 15.72
N ALA A 6 -61.87 15.50 16.23
CA ALA A 6 -60.90 16.37 15.55
C ALA A 6 -61.52 17.68 15.04
N VAL A 7 -60.93 18.83 15.42
CA VAL A 7 -60.66 19.99 14.56
C VAL A 7 -60.18 21.20 15.39
N LEU A 8 -59.12 21.83 14.86
CA LEU A 8 -58.66 23.23 14.99
C LEU A 8 -58.43 23.84 16.38
N LEU A 9 -57.22 24.38 16.58
CA LEU A 9 -57.05 25.84 16.40
C LEU A 9 -55.59 26.21 16.14
N THR A 10 -55.37 26.86 15.01
CA THR A 10 -54.15 27.56 14.64
C THR A 10 -54.05 28.86 15.44
N CYS A 11 -52.97 29.08 16.18
CA CYS A 11 -52.58 30.42 16.63
C CYS A 11 -51.15 30.71 16.15
N ILE A 12 -51.09 31.57 15.14
CA ILE A 12 -49.89 32.28 14.71
C ILE A 12 -49.63 33.36 15.77
N VAL A 13 -48.44 33.34 16.39
CA VAL A 13 -47.89 34.52 17.05
C VAL A 13 -46.45 34.68 16.56
N LEU A 14 -46.25 35.65 15.68
CA LEU A 14 -44.94 36.19 15.32
C LEU A 14 -44.70 37.44 16.18
N THR A 15 -43.45 37.58 16.63
CA THR A 15 -42.68 38.81 16.91
C THR A 15 -42.21 39.06 18.35
N ALA A 16 -41.02 39.70 18.40
CA ALA A 16 -40.11 40.06 19.49
C ALA A 16 -39.19 38.91 19.97
N CYS A 17 -37.97 38.74 19.45
CA CYS A 17 -36.77 39.58 19.56
C CYS A 17 -36.16 39.59 20.98
N GLY A 18 -34.95 39.00 21.09
CA GLY A 18 -34.15 38.80 22.30
C GLY A 18 -33.91 37.29 22.47
N GLY A 19 -32.73 36.70 22.25
CA GLY A 19 -31.37 37.20 22.28
C GLY A 19 -30.62 36.43 23.37
N GLY A 20 -29.86 35.40 22.99
CA GLY A 20 -29.04 34.53 23.86
C GLY A 20 -29.70 33.17 24.11
N GLY A 21 -29.08 32.02 23.92
CA GLY A 21 -27.66 31.69 23.80
C GLY A 21 -27.43 30.41 24.59
N ASP A 22 -27.07 29.35 23.88
CA ASP A 22 -26.32 28.17 24.31
C ASP A 22 -26.97 27.13 25.26
N GLY A 23 -27.09 25.92 24.71
CA GLY A 23 -27.46 24.71 25.44
C GLY A 23 -27.99 23.60 24.55
N GLY A 24 -27.61 23.58 23.27
CA GLY A 24 -27.90 22.44 22.40
C GLY A 24 -27.12 21.24 22.88
N GLU A 25 -27.83 20.26 23.44
CA GLU A 25 -27.40 18.88 23.54
C GLU A 25 -27.09 18.37 22.13
N SER A 26 -25.88 18.68 21.65
CA SER A 26 -25.30 17.97 20.53
C SER A 26 -25.06 16.56 21.03
N SER A 27 -25.92 15.65 20.59
CA SER A 27 -25.62 14.24 20.47
C SER A 27 -24.29 14.12 19.74
N SER A 28 -23.19 14.08 20.48
CA SER A 28 -21.87 13.73 19.99
C SER A 28 -21.86 12.23 19.73
N ASN A 29 -22.58 11.83 18.68
CA ASN A 29 -22.24 10.65 17.91
C ASN A 29 -21.02 11.02 17.06
N ALA A 30 -19.91 11.31 17.74
CA ALA A 30 -18.61 11.38 17.11
C ALA A 30 -18.25 9.95 16.75
N THR A 31 -18.68 9.52 15.57
CA THR A 31 -18.08 8.37 14.89
C THR A 31 -16.63 8.74 14.65
N SER A 32 -15.79 8.48 15.64
CA SER A 32 -14.36 8.46 15.50
C SER A 32 -14.05 7.38 14.47
N THR A 33 -13.97 7.77 13.20
CA THR A 33 -13.23 7.01 12.20
C THR A 33 -11.78 7.08 12.67
N SER A 34 -11.40 6.13 13.54
CA SER A 34 -10.01 5.95 13.92
C SER A 34 -9.20 5.87 12.62
N ALA A 35 -8.30 6.82 12.45
CA ALA A 35 -7.43 6.86 11.28
C ALA A 35 -6.70 5.51 11.21
N PHE A 36 -6.62 4.94 10.00
CA PHE A 36 -5.91 3.68 9.79
C PHE A 36 -4.45 3.82 10.25
N ASP A 37 -4.00 2.90 11.11
CA ASP A 37 -2.63 2.88 11.59
C ASP A 37 -1.72 2.13 10.61
N SER A 38 -0.90 2.89 9.87
CA SER A 38 0.07 2.32 8.93
C SER A 38 1.41 1.95 9.57
N THR A 39 1.62 2.25 10.86
CA THR A 39 2.92 2.02 11.53
C THR A 39 3.43 0.58 11.45
N PRO A 40 2.58 -0.48 11.45
CA PRO A 40 3.08 -1.85 11.30
C PRO A 40 3.74 -2.12 9.95
N PHE A 41 3.47 -1.31 8.92
CA PHE A 41 4.01 -1.50 7.56
C PHE A 41 5.27 -0.67 7.30
N GLN A 42 5.56 0.30 8.16
CA GLN A 42 6.72 1.18 8.03
C GLN A 42 8.03 0.44 8.34
N GLY A 43 9.13 0.91 7.76
CA GLY A 43 10.48 0.40 7.99
C GLY A 43 11.08 -0.33 6.79
N THR A 44 12.18 -1.04 7.05
CA THR A 44 12.91 -1.81 6.04
C THR A 44 12.48 -3.26 6.09
N TRP A 45 12.18 -3.83 4.92
CA TRP A 45 11.67 -5.18 4.76
C TRP A 45 12.51 -5.94 3.73
N LYS A 46 13.17 -7.00 4.16
CA LYS A 46 13.97 -7.91 3.34
C LYS A 46 13.08 -8.98 2.74
N ARG A 47 13.26 -9.28 1.47
CA ARG A 47 12.45 -10.27 0.77
C ARG A 47 12.80 -11.69 1.23
N ASN A 48 11.78 -12.49 1.56
CA ASN A 48 11.92 -13.79 2.23
C ASN A 48 11.90 -15.00 1.27
N ASP A 49 11.88 -14.77 -0.04
CA ASP A 49 12.04 -15.81 -1.07
C ASP A 49 13.51 -16.15 -1.33
N GLY A 50 14.40 -15.82 -0.39
CA GLY A 50 15.84 -15.97 -0.54
C GLY A 50 16.47 -15.05 -1.58
N THR A 51 15.75 -14.07 -2.14
CA THR A 51 16.29 -13.09 -3.11
C THR A 51 16.89 -11.84 -2.46
N ALA A 52 16.74 -11.66 -1.14
CA ALA A 52 17.36 -10.55 -0.43
C ALA A 52 18.87 -10.54 -0.73
N SER A 53 19.34 -9.44 -1.33
CA SER A 53 20.74 -9.11 -1.70
C SER A 53 21.79 -10.09 -1.12
N GLY A 54 22.43 -10.84 -2.02
CA GLY A 54 23.55 -11.75 -1.69
C GLY A 54 23.37 -13.22 -2.07
N ASN A 55 22.17 -13.68 -2.47
CA ASN A 55 21.98 -15.06 -2.92
C ASN A 55 21.82 -15.17 -4.44
N VAL A 56 22.91 -15.55 -5.11
CA VAL A 56 22.98 -15.73 -6.57
C VAL A 56 21.99 -16.78 -7.10
N ALA A 57 21.59 -17.76 -6.26
CA ALA A 57 20.66 -18.82 -6.66
C ALA A 57 19.27 -18.32 -7.06
N ASN A 58 18.90 -17.10 -6.65
CA ASN A 58 17.60 -16.49 -6.95
C ASN A 58 17.71 -15.27 -7.86
N CYS A 59 18.73 -15.23 -8.71
CA CYS A 59 18.83 -14.24 -9.78
C CYS A 59 17.58 -14.33 -10.66
N PHE A 60 16.78 -13.27 -10.68
CA PHE A 60 15.61 -13.22 -11.54
C PHE A 60 15.94 -12.52 -12.85
N ASN A 61 15.39 -13.05 -13.93
CA ASN A 61 15.46 -12.38 -15.22
C ASN A 61 14.39 -11.31 -15.26
N PHE A 62 14.80 -10.09 -15.52
CA PHE A 62 13.87 -9.06 -15.94
C PHE A 62 14.31 -8.57 -17.32
N THR A 63 13.51 -8.96 -18.31
CA THR A 63 13.52 -8.30 -19.60
C THR A 63 12.85 -6.97 -19.37
N THR A 64 13.64 -5.91 -19.28
CA THR A 64 13.05 -4.59 -19.17
C THR A 64 13.84 -3.61 -19.97
N TYR A 65 13.10 -2.79 -20.69
CA TYR A 65 13.64 -1.64 -21.39
C TYR A 65 14.77 -2.04 -22.34
N GLY A 66 14.46 -2.95 -23.28
CA GLY A 66 15.30 -3.37 -24.42
C GLY A 66 16.56 -4.19 -24.13
N GLY A 67 16.75 -4.67 -22.90
CA GLY A 67 17.80 -5.63 -22.56
C GLY A 67 17.29 -6.76 -21.67
N THR A 68 18.08 -7.85 -21.60
CA THR A 68 17.88 -8.94 -20.64
C THR A 68 18.94 -8.79 -19.56
N TYR A 69 18.49 -8.58 -18.32
CA TYR A 69 19.35 -8.38 -17.16
C TYR A 69 19.03 -9.40 -16.07
N GLY A 70 20.04 -9.77 -15.30
CA GLY A 70 19.86 -10.44 -14.02
C GLY A 70 19.59 -9.43 -12.92
N GLY A 71 18.71 -9.77 -11.99
CA GLY A 71 18.34 -8.93 -10.86
C GLY A 71 18.41 -9.66 -9.54
N LEU A 72 18.86 -8.97 -8.50
CA LEU A 72 18.64 -9.36 -7.10
C LEU A 72 17.84 -8.27 -6.39
N ASN A 73 16.74 -8.66 -5.75
CA ASN A 73 15.91 -7.71 -5.02
C ASN A 73 16.62 -7.35 -3.71
N GLY A 74 16.93 -6.07 -3.57
CA GLY A 74 17.25 -5.49 -2.27
C GLY A 74 16.01 -5.39 -1.38
N PRO A 75 16.20 -4.91 -0.14
CA PRO A 75 15.07 -4.63 0.74
C PRO A 75 14.17 -3.53 0.14
N ILE A 76 12.89 -3.58 0.51
CA ILE A 76 12.01 -2.43 0.36
C ILE A 76 12.08 -1.56 1.61
N VAL A 77 11.88 -0.26 1.44
CA VAL A 77 11.80 0.70 2.54
C VAL A 77 10.47 1.43 2.41
N VAL A 78 9.64 1.35 3.45
CA VAL A 78 8.36 2.05 3.54
C VAL A 78 8.50 3.15 4.59
N THR A 79 8.31 4.40 4.17
CA THR A 79 8.41 5.58 5.03
C THR A 79 7.29 6.56 4.70
N GLY A 80 6.33 6.70 5.62
CA GLY A 80 5.13 7.52 5.42
C GLY A 80 4.31 6.98 4.24
N THR A 81 4.18 7.80 3.20
CA THR A 81 3.49 7.47 1.94
C THR A 81 4.43 7.07 0.82
N THR A 82 5.67 6.72 1.15
CA THR A 82 6.72 6.41 0.17
C THR A 82 7.15 4.95 0.31
N LEU A 83 7.31 4.26 -0.82
CA LEU A 83 7.93 2.94 -0.89
C LEU A 83 9.08 3.00 -1.88
N THR A 84 10.26 2.55 -1.45
CA THR A 84 11.43 2.42 -2.31
C THR A 84 11.82 0.95 -2.41
N ASN A 85 12.10 0.47 -3.61
CA ASN A 85 12.64 -0.86 -3.88
C ASN A 85 13.97 -0.71 -4.61
N THR A 86 15.03 -1.32 -4.08
CA THR A 86 16.34 -1.35 -4.73
C THR A 86 16.54 -2.69 -5.39
N ILE A 87 17.06 -2.71 -6.61
CA ILE A 87 17.42 -3.91 -7.36
C ILE A 87 18.88 -3.78 -7.75
N GLU A 88 19.69 -4.77 -7.40
CA GLU A 88 21.03 -4.91 -7.98
C GLU A 88 20.89 -5.50 -9.37
N VAL A 89 21.58 -4.90 -10.34
CA VAL A 89 21.46 -5.21 -11.75
C VAL A 89 22.77 -5.82 -12.26
N TYR A 90 22.63 -6.89 -13.02
CA TYR A 90 23.73 -7.67 -13.57
C TYR A 90 23.55 -7.85 -15.08
N SER A 91 24.65 -7.96 -15.83
CA SER A 91 24.58 -8.11 -17.30
C SER A 91 24.17 -9.50 -17.76
N ASP A 92 24.11 -10.47 -16.85
CA ASP A 92 23.80 -11.86 -17.13
C ASP A 92 22.72 -12.38 -16.18
N ASN A 93 22.01 -13.42 -16.62
CA ASN A 93 20.92 -14.06 -15.88
C ASN A 93 21.38 -14.92 -14.69
N THR A 94 22.68 -15.05 -14.50
CA THR A 94 23.28 -15.74 -13.36
C THR A 94 23.77 -14.76 -12.29
N CYS A 95 23.55 -13.46 -12.48
CA CYS A 95 24.00 -12.41 -11.57
C CYS A 95 25.51 -12.49 -11.26
N ALA A 96 26.33 -12.81 -12.26
CA ALA A 96 27.78 -12.94 -12.12
C ALA A 96 28.51 -11.60 -12.33
N THR A 97 28.04 -10.77 -13.24
CA THR A 97 28.69 -9.51 -13.62
C THR A 97 27.84 -8.31 -13.20
N TYR A 98 28.23 -7.70 -12.09
CA TYR A 98 27.50 -6.57 -11.50
C TYR A 98 27.65 -5.28 -12.33
N LEU A 99 26.52 -4.62 -12.60
CA LEU A 99 26.47 -3.38 -13.37
C LEU A 99 26.14 -2.16 -12.50
N GLY A 100 25.31 -2.31 -11.48
CA GLY A 100 24.88 -1.21 -10.62
C GLY A 100 23.55 -1.47 -9.93
N LYS A 101 22.85 -0.40 -9.56
CA LYS A 101 21.54 -0.46 -8.88
C LYS A 101 20.47 0.30 -9.66
N LEU A 102 19.27 -0.29 -9.68
CA LEU A 102 18.02 0.34 -10.05
C LEU A 102 17.22 0.59 -8.78
N VAL A 103 16.97 1.85 -8.45
CA VAL A 103 16.11 2.25 -7.33
C VAL A 103 14.76 2.66 -7.91
N ARG A 104 13.70 1.95 -7.57
CA ARG A 104 12.33 2.26 -7.96
C ARG A 104 11.63 2.96 -6.81
N ASN A 105 10.97 4.07 -7.11
CA ASN A 105 10.24 4.87 -6.15
C ASN A 105 8.75 4.78 -6.44
N TYR A 106 7.99 4.66 -5.36
CA TYR A 106 6.55 4.55 -5.38
C TYR A 106 5.94 5.45 -4.32
N SER A 107 4.74 5.96 -4.59
CA SER A 107 3.84 6.39 -3.53
C SER A 107 3.00 5.20 -3.09
N VAL A 108 2.70 5.13 -1.80
CA VAL A 108 1.82 4.13 -1.21
C VAL A 108 0.78 4.83 -0.35
N VAL A 109 -0.49 4.46 -0.56
CA VAL A 109 -1.60 4.86 0.29
C VAL A 109 -2.18 3.61 0.91
N PHE A 110 -2.13 3.55 2.24
CA PHE A 110 -2.72 2.46 2.99
C PHE A 110 -4.13 2.80 3.46
N SER A 111 -4.99 1.79 3.47
CA SER A 111 -6.30 1.84 4.10
C SER A 111 -6.62 0.50 4.76
N ALA A 112 -7.64 0.48 5.61
CA ALA A 112 -8.08 -0.75 6.26
C ALA A 112 -8.44 -1.81 5.21
N GLY A 113 -7.82 -2.99 5.32
CA GLY A 113 -8.20 -4.18 4.58
C GLY A 113 -8.86 -5.20 5.51
N ALA A 114 -9.43 -6.25 4.93
CA ALA A 114 -10.04 -7.33 5.69
C ALA A 114 -9.69 -8.68 5.05
N ILE A 115 -9.07 -9.56 5.82
CA ILE A 115 -8.84 -10.96 5.50
C ILE A 115 -9.27 -11.77 6.72
N THR A 116 -10.06 -12.81 6.50
CA THR A 116 -10.57 -13.66 7.59
C THR A 116 -9.42 -14.21 8.45
N GLY A 117 -9.53 -14.04 9.77
CA GLY A 117 -8.54 -14.55 10.73
C GLY A 117 -7.30 -13.66 10.90
N LYS A 118 -7.26 -12.48 10.27
CA LYS A 118 -6.16 -11.53 10.36
C LYS A 118 -6.60 -10.21 10.98
N THR A 119 -5.70 -9.54 11.71
CA THR A 119 -6.01 -8.32 12.48
C THR A 119 -5.25 -7.09 12.01
N THR A 120 -4.20 -7.26 11.21
CA THR A 120 -3.25 -6.20 10.81
C THR A 120 -3.21 -6.10 9.29
N VAL A 121 -4.38 -6.14 8.66
CA VAL A 121 -4.52 -6.14 7.19
C VAL A 121 -4.64 -4.72 6.66
N ALA A 122 -3.85 -4.40 5.63
CA ALA A 122 -3.94 -3.16 4.88
C ALA A 122 -4.17 -3.42 3.39
N ASN A 123 -5.09 -2.65 2.82
CA ASN A 123 -5.10 -2.39 1.39
C ASN A 123 -4.01 -1.36 1.07
N ALA A 124 -3.26 -1.58 0.01
CA ALA A 124 -2.20 -0.70 -0.44
C ALA A 124 -2.40 -0.33 -1.91
N LEU A 125 -2.60 0.96 -2.17
CA LEU A 125 -2.56 1.54 -3.50
C LEU A 125 -1.14 2.04 -3.77
N ILE A 126 -0.41 1.34 -4.62
CA ILE A 126 1.01 1.62 -4.93
C ILE A 126 1.08 2.23 -6.32
N THR A 127 1.64 3.43 -6.44
CA THR A 127 1.81 4.12 -7.72
C THR A 127 3.28 4.32 -8.01
N SER A 128 3.76 3.90 -9.18
CA SER A 128 5.12 4.19 -9.65
C SER A 128 5.32 5.70 -9.80
N THR A 129 6.24 6.30 -9.06
CA THR A 129 6.51 7.75 -9.11
C THR A 129 7.81 8.08 -9.85
N GLY A 130 8.71 7.11 -9.99
CA GLY A 130 9.96 7.31 -10.71
C GLY A 130 10.98 6.24 -10.38
N TYR A 131 12.19 6.46 -10.86
CA TYR A 131 13.32 5.60 -10.59
C TYR A 131 14.62 6.40 -10.68
N SER A 132 15.69 5.84 -10.13
CA SER A 132 17.06 6.29 -10.38
C SER A 132 17.94 5.08 -10.65
N ILE A 133 19.02 5.32 -11.39
CA ILE A 133 20.05 4.33 -11.67
C ILE A 133 21.35 4.86 -11.08
N SER A 134 22.09 4.01 -10.38
CA SER A 134 23.42 4.35 -9.91
C SER A 134 24.43 3.24 -10.24
N ALA A 135 25.63 3.65 -10.62
CA ALA A 135 26.78 2.76 -10.71
C ALA A 135 27.41 2.69 -9.31
N ASP A 136 26.89 1.85 -8.43
CA ASP A 136 27.41 1.69 -7.07
C ASP A 136 28.55 0.66 -7.05
N GLY A 137 29.66 0.99 -7.71
CA GLY A 137 30.86 0.14 -7.83
C GLY A 137 30.89 -0.84 -9.03
N GLY A 138 29.86 -0.84 -9.88
CA GLY A 138 29.79 -1.66 -11.10
C GLY A 138 30.26 -0.91 -12.36
N ALA A 139 30.17 -1.58 -13.53
CA ALA A 139 30.51 -0.98 -14.83
C ALA A 139 29.59 0.19 -15.25
N GLY A 140 28.49 0.43 -14.51
CA GLY A 140 27.40 1.30 -14.89
C GLY A 140 26.48 0.62 -15.90
N PHE A 141 25.21 1.00 -15.90
CA PHE A 141 24.27 0.60 -16.95
C PHE A 141 23.30 1.73 -17.27
N THR A 142 22.81 1.69 -18.51
CA THR A 142 21.76 2.57 -19.00
C THR A 142 20.58 1.70 -19.39
N LEU A 143 19.39 2.04 -18.90
CA LEU A 143 18.17 1.40 -19.40
C LEU A 143 17.89 1.93 -20.81
N SER A 144 17.62 1.05 -21.78
CA SER A 144 17.35 1.52 -23.16
C SER A 144 15.96 2.14 -23.32
N SER A 145 15.14 2.11 -22.27
CA SER A 145 13.93 2.92 -22.11
C SER A 145 13.60 3.19 -20.63
N VAL A 146 12.78 4.20 -20.43
CA VAL A 146 12.44 4.77 -19.12
C VAL A 146 11.32 3.92 -18.47
N PRO A 147 11.48 3.45 -17.23
CA PRO A 147 10.38 2.90 -16.46
C PRO A 147 9.12 3.77 -16.48
N GLN A 148 8.00 3.14 -16.81
CA GLN A 148 6.72 3.82 -16.83
C GLN A 148 6.37 4.31 -15.41
N THR A 149 6.10 5.61 -15.32
CA THR A 149 5.57 6.28 -14.13
C THR A 149 4.03 6.33 -14.21
N GLY A 150 3.37 6.43 -13.07
CA GLY A 150 1.90 6.46 -12.98
C GLY A 150 1.23 5.10 -13.07
N VAL A 151 2.00 4.01 -13.19
CA VAL A 151 1.44 2.64 -13.10
C VAL A 151 0.97 2.39 -11.68
N VAL A 152 -0.30 2.01 -11.55
CA VAL A 152 -0.96 1.74 -10.27
C VAL A 152 -1.10 0.24 -10.06
N SER A 153 -0.73 -0.23 -8.88
CA SER A 153 -0.91 -1.60 -8.41
C SER A 153 -1.70 -1.59 -7.10
N LYS A 154 -2.68 -2.48 -7.00
CA LYS A 154 -3.46 -2.71 -5.78
C LYS A 154 -2.96 -3.99 -5.11
N GLN A 155 -2.60 -3.89 -3.84
CA GLN A 155 -2.08 -4.99 -3.05
C GLN A 155 -2.77 -5.07 -1.69
N VAL A 156 -2.72 -6.24 -1.07
CA VAL A 156 -3.06 -6.42 0.34
C VAL A 156 -1.80 -6.85 1.08
N PHE A 157 -1.60 -6.32 2.27
CA PHE A 157 -0.54 -6.75 3.17
C PHE A 157 -1.11 -7.09 4.53
N ASP A 158 -0.48 -8.04 5.19
CA ASP A 158 -0.72 -8.40 6.58
C ASP A 158 0.63 -8.50 7.30
N VAL A 159 0.71 -7.99 8.52
CA VAL A 159 1.95 -8.00 9.31
C VAL A 159 1.74 -8.78 10.60
N GLU A 160 2.52 -9.86 10.77
CA GLU A 160 2.54 -10.68 11.98
C GLU A 160 3.95 -10.67 12.56
N GLY A 161 4.16 -9.88 13.61
CA GLY A 161 5.48 -9.69 14.20
C GLY A 161 6.47 -9.07 13.21
N SER A 162 7.51 -9.83 12.86
CA SER A 162 8.53 -9.40 11.88
C SER A 162 8.22 -9.84 10.45
N LEU A 163 7.10 -10.53 10.20
CA LEU A 163 6.74 -11.09 8.90
C LEU A 163 5.68 -10.24 8.21
N MET A 164 5.87 -9.99 6.92
CA MET A 164 4.86 -9.36 6.06
C MET A 164 4.41 -10.35 4.98
N TYR A 165 3.13 -10.64 4.98
CA TYR A 165 2.44 -11.43 3.97
C TYR A 165 1.86 -10.49 2.92
N ALA A 166 1.99 -10.86 1.65
CA ALA A 166 1.38 -10.14 0.54
C ALA A 166 0.10 -10.87 0.07
N GLY A 167 -0.77 -10.13 -0.60
CA GLY A 167 -1.94 -10.67 -1.28
C GLY A 167 -1.54 -11.71 -2.33
N ASN A 168 -2.36 -12.75 -2.48
CA ASN A 168 -2.19 -13.71 -3.55
C ASN A 168 -2.63 -13.07 -4.88
N SER A 169 -1.65 -12.67 -5.70
CA SER A 169 -1.88 -12.02 -6.99
C SER A 169 -2.58 -12.89 -8.03
N SER A 170 -2.60 -14.21 -7.82
CA SER A 170 -3.31 -15.16 -8.68
C SER A 170 -4.68 -15.56 -8.10
N GLY A 171 -5.04 -15.02 -6.95
CA GLY A 171 -6.31 -15.29 -6.27
C GLY A 171 -7.46 -14.41 -6.75
N ALA A 172 -8.63 -14.62 -6.15
CA ALA A 172 -9.79 -13.76 -6.36
C ALA A 172 -9.53 -12.33 -5.87
N LEU A 173 -10.15 -11.37 -6.55
CA LEU A 173 -10.11 -9.96 -6.18
C LEU A 173 -11.47 -9.53 -5.63
N ASP A 174 -11.48 -8.55 -4.73
CA ASP A 174 -12.70 -7.89 -4.27
C ASP A 174 -13.25 -6.91 -5.33
N SER A 175 -14.38 -6.27 -5.05
CA SER A 175 -15.00 -5.30 -5.96
C SER A 175 -14.14 -4.07 -6.24
N ASN A 176 -13.13 -3.81 -5.39
CA ASN A 176 -12.19 -2.71 -5.54
C ASN A 176 -10.89 -3.16 -6.23
N GLY A 177 -10.74 -4.44 -6.58
CA GLY A 177 -9.57 -5.00 -7.23
C GLY A 177 -8.42 -5.37 -6.29
N TYR A 178 -8.66 -5.50 -4.98
CA TYR A 178 -7.67 -5.98 -4.01
C TYR A 178 -7.74 -7.51 -3.87
N PRO A 179 -6.60 -8.21 -3.72
CA PRO A 179 -6.60 -9.64 -3.41
C PRO A 179 -7.39 -9.99 -2.15
N THR A 180 -8.22 -11.03 -2.21
CA THR A 180 -9.05 -11.46 -1.07
C THR A 180 -8.40 -12.53 -0.19
N THR A 181 -7.19 -12.96 -0.55
CA THR A 181 -6.39 -13.95 0.18
C THR A 181 -4.94 -13.53 0.23
N LEU A 182 -4.21 -14.04 1.22
CA LEU A 182 -2.77 -13.84 1.37
C LEU A 182 -2.00 -15.02 0.76
N GLN A 183 -0.74 -14.79 0.43
CA GLN A 183 0.21 -15.87 0.18
C GLN A 183 0.40 -16.70 1.46
N ALA A 184 0.62 -18.02 1.30
CA ALA A 184 0.83 -18.93 2.42
C ALA A 184 2.15 -18.66 3.17
N THR A 185 3.13 -18.08 2.47
CA THR A 185 4.45 -17.73 3.01
C THR A 185 4.60 -16.22 3.10
N ALA A 186 5.30 -15.75 4.13
CA ALA A 186 5.65 -14.34 4.25
C ALA A 186 6.53 -13.94 3.06
N LEU A 187 6.20 -12.81 2.42
CA LEU A 187 6.97 -12.26 1.30
C LEU A 187 8.17 -11.46 1.81
N TYR A 188 8.05 -10.81 2.97
CA TYR A 188 9.14 -10.06 3.58
C TYR A 188 9.31 -10.34 5.07
N THR A 189 10.52 -10.09 5.57
CA THR A 189 10.87 -10.03 6.99
C THR A 189 11.57 -8.71 7.31
N ARG A 190 11.40 -8.17 8.52
CA ARG A 190 12.28 -7.12 9.04
C ARG A 190 13.67 -7.66 9.35
#